data_AF-B7BHJ5-F1
#
_entry.id   AF-B7BHJ5-F1
#
_cell.length_a   1.000
_cell.length_b   1.000
_cell.length_c   1.000
_cell.angle_alpha   90.00
_cell.angle_beta   90.00
_cell.angle_gamma   90.00
#
_symmetry.space_group_name_H-M   'P 1'
#
loop_
_entity.id
_entity.type
_entity.pdbx_description
1 polymer ?
#
loop_
_entity_poly.entity_id
_entity_poly.type
_entity_poly.pdbx_seq_one_letter_code
_entity_poly.pdbx_strand_id
1 'polypeptide(L)'
;KMVAKISVGSSLYGAIAYNGEKINEAQGRLLTTNRIYNDGSGTVDIGKAMEGFLTFLPPQMKIEKPVVHISLNPHPEDVLTDIELQNIAREYLEKLGFGNQPYLVFKHEDIDRHHLHIVTVNVDENGKRLNRDFLYRRSDRIRRELEQKYGLHPAERKNQRLDNPLRKVAASAGDVKKQVGNTVKALNGQYRFQTMGEYRAL
;
A
#
# COMPACT_ATOMS: atom_id res chain seq x y z
N LYS A 1 7.67 12.10 1.55
CA LYS A 1 7.84 10.90 0.70
C LYS A 1 6.59 10.04 0.66
N MET A 2 6.24 9.59 -0.54
CA MET A 2 5.21 8.59 -0.75
C MET A 2 5.69 7.22 -0.27
N VAL A 3 4.81 6.43 0.36
CA VAL A 3 5.09 5.06 0.78
C VAL A 3 4.15 4.11 0.06
N ALA A 4 4.74 3.14 -0.66
CA ALA A 4 4.00 2.05 -1.30
C ALA A 4 4.14 0.77 -0.47
N LYS A 5 3.02 0.12 -0.13
CA LYS A 5 2.99 -1.19 0.54
C LYS A 5 2.19 -2.17 -0.30
N ILE A 6 2.67 -3.42 -0.38
CA ILE A 6 2.00 -4.49 -1.12
C ILE A 6 1.81 -5.69 -0.19
N SER A 7 0.56 -6.10 -0.03
CA SER A 7 0.13 -7.27 0.71
C SER A 7 -0.53 -8.26 -0.24
N VAL A 8 -0.27 -9.56 -0.03
CA VAL A 8 -0.86 -10.63 -0.84
C VAL A 8 -1.60 -11.59 0.07
N GLY A 9 -2.87 -11.83 -0.23
CA GLY A 9 -3.80 -12.57 0.63
C GLY A 9 -4.77 -13.43 -0.17
N SER A 10 -5.64 -14.12 0.56
CA SER A 10 -6.64 -15.04 0.00
C SER A 10 -8.06 -14.46 -0.02
N SER A 11 -8.38 -13.55 0.90
CA SER A 11 -9.74 -13.04 1.08
C SER A 11 -10.00 -11.81 0.22
N LEU A 12 -10.68 -12.01 -0.91
CA LEU A 12 -11.13 -10.91 -1.76
C LEU A 12 -12.25 -10.12 -1.08
N TYR A 13 -13.22 -10.84 -0.53
CA TYR A 13 -14.33 -10.25 0.22
C TYR A 13 -13.80 -9.36 1.35
N GLY A 14 -12.87 -9.86 2.17
CA GLY A 14 -12.31 -9.07 3.27
C GLY A 14 -11.58 -7.81 2.79
N ALA A 15 -10.88 -7.88 1.66
CA ALA A 15 -10.22 -6.72 1.09
C ALA A 15 -11.23 -5.68 0.56
N ILE A 16 -12.29 -6.11 -0.14
CA ILE A 16 -13.31 -5.19 -0.67
C ILE A 16 -14.16 -4.61 0.46
N ALA A 17 -14.64 -5.46 1.38
CA ALA A 17 -15.50 -5.06 2.49
C ALA A 17 -14.82 -4.05 3.41
N TYR A 18 -13.55 -4.28 3.79
CA TYR A 18 -12.79 -3.33 4.61
C TYR A 18 -12.71 -1.93 3.98
N ASN A 19 -12.46 -1.84 2.67
CA ASN A 19 -12.39 -0.55 1.97
C ASN A 19 -13.80 0.04 1.74
N GLY A 20 -14.82 -0.79 1.52
CA GLY A 20 -16.21 -0.36 1.40
C GLY A 20 -16.77 0.21 2.70
N GLU A 21 -16.45 -0.40 3.85
CA GLU A 21 -16.81 0.11 5.18
C GLU A 21 -16.25 1.52 5.42
N LYS A 22 -15.01 1.78 5.00
CA LYS A 22 -14.41 3.12 5.09
C LYS A 22 -15.13 4.18 4.27
N ILE A 23 -15.72 3.81 3.13
CA ILE A 23 -16.61 4.70 2.37
C ILE A 23 -17.90 4.97 3.16
N ASN A 24 -18.51 3.94 3.75
CA ASN A 24 -19.77 4.07 4.49
C ASN A 24 -19.63 4.93 5.75
N GLU A 25 -18.44 4.93 6.38
CA GLU A 25 -18.10 5.83 7.49
C GLU A 25 -17.87 7.30 7.05
N ALA A 26 -18.10 7.62 5.77
CA ALA A 26 -17.79 8.90 5.14
C ALA A 26 -16.29 9.29 5.25
N GLN A 27 -15.41 8.28 5.39
CA GLN A 27 -13.95 8.44 5.47
C GLN A 27 -13.24 8.04 4.18
N GLY A 28 -13.95 7.95 3.06
CA GLY A 28 -13.35 7.58 1.79
C GLY A 28 -14.30 7.59 0.60
N ARG A 29 -13.74 7.30 -0.58
CA ARG A 29 -14.45 7.26 -1.86
C ARG A 29 -13.83 6.25 -2.81
N LEU A 30 -14.65 5.57 -3.60
CA LEU A 30 -14.20 4.83 -4.78
C LEU A 30 -13.84 5.84 -5.89
N LEU A 31 -12.57 5.93 -6.26
CA LEU A 31 -12.11 6.87 -7.28
C LEU A 31 -12.26 6.32 -8.69
N THR A 32 -11.83 5.07 -8.90
CA THR A 32 -11.84 4.47 -10.23
C THR A 32 -11.79 2.95 -10.14
N THR A 33 -12.15 2.31 -11.24
CA THR A 33 -12.14 0.86 -11.40
C THR A 33 -11.55 0.50 -12.76
N ASN A 34 -11.16 -0.76 -12.92
CA ASN A 34 -10.87 -1.34 -14.21
C ASN A 34 -11.50 -2.71 -14.28
N ARG A 35 -12.18 -3.01 -15.40
CA ARG A 35 -12.89 -4.28 -15.64
C ARG A 35 -13.87 -4.69 -14.53
N ILE A 36 -14.24 -3.76 -13.66
CA ILE A 36 -15.26 -3.89 -12.61
C ILE A 36 -16.21 -2.72 -12.80
N TYR A 37 -17.51 -3.00 -12.70
CA TYR A 37 -18.54 -1.99 -12.83
C TYR A 37 -18.38 -0.86 -11.79
N ASN A 38 -18.60 0.37 -12.22
CA ASN A 38 -18.60 1.57 -11.39
C ASN A 38 -19.69 2.50 -11.89
N ASP A 39 -20.62 2.88 -11.02
CA ASP A 39 -21.73 3.79 -11.34
C ASP A 39 -21.33 5.28 -11.28
N GLY A 40 -20.11 5.58 -10.85
CA GLY A 40 -19.59 6.94 -10.73
C GLY A 40 -20.06 7.69 -9.48
N SER A 41 -20.84 7.06 -8.59
CA SER A 41 -21.28 7.69 -7.33
C SER A 41 -20.11 7.95 -6.38
N GLY A 42 -19.05 7.16 -6.50
CA GLY A 42 -17.95 7.09 -5.53
C GLY A 42 -18.21 6.12 -4.38
N THR A 43 -19.27 5.33 -4.47
CA THR A 43 -19.55 4.21 -3.57
C THR A 43 -19.22 2.88 -4.25
N VAL A 44 -19.28 1.77 -3.49
CA VAL A 44 -19.09 0.43 -4.05
C VAL A 44 -20.20 -0.50 -3.56
N ASP A 45 -20.85 -1.19 -4.50
CA ASP A 45 -21.67 -2.36 -4.20
C ASP A 45 -20.74 -3.57 -4.08
N ILE A 46 -20.54 -4.05 -2.85
CA ILE A 46 -19.62 -5.16 -2.56
C ILE A 46 -20.04 -6.43 -3.30
N GLY A 47 -21.34 -6.70 -3.43
CA GLY A 47 -21.85 -7.88 -4.12
C GLY A 47 -21.50 -7.86 -5.61
N LYS A 48 -21.80 -6.76 -6.28
CA LYS A 48 -21.46 -6.58 -7.71
C LYS A 48 -19.95 -6.56 -7.96
N ALA A 49 -19.19 -5.95 -7.07
CA ALA A 49 -17.73 -5.96 -7.15
C ALA A 49 -17.19 -7.40 -7.04
N MET A 50 -17.68 -8.17 -6.07
CA MET A 50 -17.33 -9.58 -5.90
C MET A 50 -17.66 -10.40 -7.15
N GLU A 51 -18.88 -10.28 -7.69
CA GLU A 51 -19.28 -10.94 -8.93
C GLU A 51 -18.33 -10.59 -10.09
N GLY A 52 -18.02 -9.29 -10.25
CA GLY A 52 -17.10 -8.82 -11.27
C GLY A 52 -15.72 -9.46 -11.16
N PHE A 53 -15.12 -9.49 -9.97
CA PHE A 53 -13.82 -10.12 -9.76
C PHE A 53 -13.83 -11.64 -9.96
N LEU A 54 -14.91 -12.32 -9.57
CA LEU A 54 -15.04 -13.76 -9.72
C LEU A 54 -15.01 -14.19 -11.20
N THR A 55 -15.42 -13.31 -12.14
CA THR A 55 -15.26 -13.58 -13.58
C THR A 55 -13.80 -13.68 -14.04
N PHE A 56 -12.85 -13.15 -13.27
CA PHE A 56 -11.41 -13.19 -13.53
C PHE A 56 -10.66 -14.18 -12.63
N LEU A 57 -11.38 -14.95 -11.80
CA LEU A 57 -10.79 -15.95 -10.89
C LEU A 57 -11.29 -17.35 -11.27
N PRO A 58 -10.59 -18.06 -12.17
CA PRO A 58 -11.04 -19.37 -12.61
C PRO A 58 -10.99 -20.39 -11.45
N PRO A 59 -12.01 -21.25 -11.30
CA PRO A 59 -12.06 -22.24 -10.22
C PRO A 59 -10.86 -23.19 -10.18
N GLN A 60 -10.21 -23.43 -11.32
CA GLN A 60 -9.06 -24.34 -11.42
C GLN A 60 -7.70 -23.65 -11.12
N MET A 61 -7.69 -22.40 -10.65
CA MET A 61 -6.45 -21.70 -10.31
C MET A 61 -5.65 -22.48 -9.25
N LYS A 62 -4.33 -22.55 -9.43
CA LYS A 62 -3.43 -23.26 -8.50
C LYS A 62 -2.83 -22.35 -7.41
N ILE A 63 -3.48 -21.21 -7.15
CA ILE A 63 -2.93 -20.13 -6.32
C ILE A 63 -3.78 -19.96 -5.06
N GLU A 64 -3.17 -20.14 -3.91
CA GLU A 64 -3.84 -19.99 -2.61
C GLU A 64 -4.11 -18.52 -2.24
N LYS A 65 -3.31 -17.58 -2.76
CA LYS A 65 -3.37 -16.15 -2.43
C LYS A 65 -3.48 -15.30 -3.70
N PRO A 66 -4.64 -15.30 -4.36
CA PRO A 66 -4.84 -14.58 -5.61
C PRO A 66 -4.97 -13.07 -5.42
N VAL A 67 -5.29 -12.59 -4.21
CA VAL A 67 -5.61 -11.19 -3.95
C VAL A 67 -4.36 -10.39 -3.66
N VAL A 68 -4.24 -9.21 -4.29
CA VAL A 68 -3.20 -8.23 -4.03
C VAL A 68 -3.87 -6.94 -3.55
N HIS A 69 -3.43 -6.50 -2.38
CA HIS A 69 -3.83 -5.23 -1.80
C HIS A 69 -2.62 -4.31 -1.75
N ILE A 70 -2.71 -3.15 -2.39
CA ILE A 70 -1.64 -2.15 -2.42
C ILE A 70 -2.14 -0.91 -1.69
N SER A 71 -1.29 -0.29 -0.88
CA SER A 71 -1.54 1.08 -0.42
C SER A 71 -0.47 2.04 -0.92
N LEU A 72 -0.89 3.17 -1.48
CA LEU A 72 -0.03 4.29 -1.88
C LEU A 72 -0.33 5.45 -0.96
N ASN A 73 0.67 5.90 -0.22
CA ASN A 73 0.51 6.86 0.86
C ASN A 73 1.40 8.07 0.59
N PRO A 74 0.91 9.10 -0.11
CA PRO A 74 1.62 10.36 -0.31
C PRO A 74 2.09 10.99 1.01
N HIS A 75 3.00 11.96 0.92
CA HIS A 75 3.34 12.79 2.08
C HIS A 75 2.10 13.58 2.52
N PRO A 76 1.92 13.89 3.82
CA PRO A 76 0.79 14.73 4.26
C PRO A 76 0.73 16.10 3.58
N GLU A 77 1.86 16.62 3.13
CA GLU A 77 1.96 17.90 2.40
C GLU A 77 1.79 17.75 0.87
N ASP A 78 1.71 16.51 0.34
CA ASP A 78 1.38 16.27 -1.06
C ASP A 78 -0.15 16.40 -1.24
N VAL A 79 -0.61 17.59 -1.61
CA VAL A 79 -2.04 17.84 -1.88
C VAL A 79 -2.36 17.44 -3.31
N LEU A 80 -2.90 16.24 -3.48
CA LEU A 80 -3.27 15.68 -4.79
C LEU A 80 -4.77 15.73 -5.02
N THR A 81 -5.16 16.10 -6.24
CA THR A 81 -6.54 15.99 -6.71
C THR A 81 -6.94 14.53 -6.92
N ASP A 82 -8.25 14.24 -6.90
CA ASP A 82 -8.76 12.90 -7.19
C ASP A 82 -8.34 12.41 -8.59
N ILE A 83 -8.17 13.31 -9.56
CA ILE A 83 -7.69 12.98 -10.91
C ILE A 83 -6.22 12.55 -10.87
N GLU A 84 -5.36 13.29 -10.17
CA GLU A 84 -3.95 12.93 -10.02
C GLU A 84 -3.79 11.60 -9.29
N LEU A 85 -4.56 11.38 -8.22
CA LEU A 85 -4.59 10.12 -7.49
C LEU A 85 -4.97 8.94 -8.39
N GLN A 86 -5.99 9.10 -9.24
CA GLN A 86 -6.37 8.09 -10.23
C GLN A 86 -5.27 7.84 -11.26
N ASN A 87 -4.63 8.90 -11.77
CA ASN A 87 -3.54 8.79 -12.72
C ASN A 87 -2.34 8.05 -12.11
N ILE A 88 -1.96 8.40 -10.88
CA ILE A 88 -0.89 7.75 -10.11
C ILE A 88 -1.20 6.26 -9.93
N ALA A 89 -2.41 5.91 -9.50
CA ALA A 89 -2.80 4.51 -9.28
C ALA A 89 -2.74 3.69 -10.58
N ARG A 90 -3.29 4.20 -11.69
CA ARG A 90 -3.27 3.52 -12.98
C ARG A 90 -1.85 3.33 -13.50
N GLU A 91 -1.04 4.39 -13.55
CA GLU A 91 0.35 4.29 -14.01
C GLU A 91 1.19 3.35 -13.14
N TYR A 92 0.94 3.36 -11.82
CA TYR A 92 1.57 2.45 -10.90
C TYR A 92 1.26 0.99 -11.24
N LEU A 93 -0.02 0.66 -11.45
CA LEU A 93 -0.46 -0.69 -11.79
C LEU A 93 0.04 -1.13 -13.17
N GLU A 94 -0.01 -0.27 -14.18
CA GLU A 94 0.53 -0.53 -15.52
C GLU A 94 2.01 -0.92 -15.45
N LYS A 95 2.84 -0.09 -14.81
CA LYS A 95 4.28 -0.37 -14.68
C LYS A 95 4.58 -1.58 -13.79
N LEU A 96 3.72 -1.89 -12.81
CA LEU A 96 3.89 -3.04 -11.93
C LEU A 96 3.49 -4.37 -12.62
N GLY A 97 2.72 -4.30 -13.71
CA GLY A 97 2.22 -5.45 -14.48
C GLY A 97 0.79 -5.88 -14.13
N PHE A 98 0.04 -5.02 -13.44
CA PHE A 98 -1.35 -5.24 -13.04
C PHE A 98 -2.34 -4.36 -13.82
N GLY A 99 -1.90 -3.52 -14.77
CA GLY A 99 -2.78 -2.57 -15.47
C GLY A 99 -3.95 -3.23 -16.21
N ASN A 100 -3.78 -4.46 -16.67
CA ASN A 100 -4.84 -5.23 -17.34
C ASN A 100 -5.70 -6.06 -16.38
N GLN A 101 -5.41 -6.07 -15.08
CA GLN A 101 -6.17 -6.83 -14.09
C GLN A 101 -7.43 -6.06 -13.66
N PRO A 102 -8.51 -6.76 -13.24
CA PRO A 102 -9.59 -6.07 -12.57
C PRO A 102 -9.08 -5.41 -11.30
N TYR A 103 -9.45 -4.17 -11.07
CA TYR A 103 -9.08 -3.47 -9.85
C TYR A 103 -10.11 -2.44 -9.40
N LEU A 104 -10.06 -2.13 -8.10
CA LEU A 104 -10.75 -1.02 -7.46
C LEU A 104 -9.71 -0.10 -6.82
N VAL A 105 -9.86 1.22 -6.99
CA VAL A 105 -9.02 2.24 -6.35
C VAL A 105 -9.87 3.06 -5.39
N PHE A 106 -9.58 2.92 -4.11
CA PHE A 106 -10.21 3.65 -3.01
C PHE A 106 -9.30 4.77 -2.56
N LYS A 107 -9.88 5.93 -2.26
CA LYS A 107 -9.25 7.01 -1.49
C LYS A 107 -9.78 6.95 -0.08
N HIS A 108 -8.90 6.95 0.91
CA HIS A 108 -9.25 7.09 2.32
C HIS A 108 -8.73 8.41 2.88
N GLU A 109 -9.50 8.96 3.82
CA GLU A 109 -9.31 10.24 4.50
C GLU A 109 -9.42 10.08 6.04
N ASP A 110 -9.31 8.85 6.54
CA ASP A 110 -9.45 8.47 7.96
C ASP A 110 -8.24 8.84 8.84
N ILE A 111 -7.19 9.40 8.25
CA ILE A 111 -5.99 9.90 8.93
C ILE A 111 -5.57 11.25 8.32
N ASP A 112 -4.63 11.95 8.95
CA ASP A 112 -4.11 13.28 8.53
C ASP A 112 -3.50 13.33 7.11
N ARG A 113 -3.59 12.26 6.32
CA ARG A 113 -3.17 12.23 4.92
C ARG A 113 -4.18 11.46 4.07
N HIS A 114 -4.46 11.97 2.88
CA HIS A 114 -5.15 11.18 1.87
C HIS A 114 -4.24 10.06 1.38
N HIS A 115 -4.78 8.87 1.25
CA HIS A 115 -4.03 7.73 0.73
C HIS A 115 -4.93 6.82 -0.07
N LEU A 116 -4.29 6.02 -0.93
CA LEU A 116 -4.98 5.10 -1.81
C LEU A 116 -4.86 3.68 -1.32
N HIS A 117 -5.95 2.95 -1.47
CA HIS A 117 -6.01 1.50 -1.37
C HIS A 117 -6.43 0.93 -2.72
N ILE A 118 -5.70 -0.06 -3.20
CA ILE A 118 -5.97 -0.71 -4.48
C ILE A 118 -6.15 -2.21 -4.24
N VAL A 119 -7.30 -2.74 -4.63
CA VAL A 119 -7.59 -4.18 -4.59
C VAL A 119 -7.56 -4.71 -6.02
N THR A 120 -6.74 -5.72 -6.27
CA THR A 120 -6.58 -6.39 -7.58
C THR A 120 -6.30 -7.88 -7.38
N VAL A 121 -6.30 -8.66 -8.45
CA VAL A 121 -5.89 -10.07 -8.44
C VAL A 121 -4.53 -10.28 -9.11
N ASN A 122 -3.80 -11.35 -8.75
CA ASN A 122 -2.50 -11.74 -9.34
C ASN A 122 -2.60 -12.94 -10.28
N VAL A 123 -3.77 -13.17 -10.86
CA VAL A 123 -4.05 -14.34 -11.68
C VAL A 123 -4.32 -13.88 -13.11
N ASP A 124 -3.75 -14.58 -14.08
CA ASP A 124 -4.10 -14.37 -15.49
C ASP A 124 -5.37 -15.13 -15.88
N GLU A 125 -5.81 -14.97 -17.12
CA GLU A 125 -7.00 -15.63 -17.67
C GLU A 125 -6.92 -17.17 -17.62
N ASN A 126 -5.72 -17.74 -17.49
CA ASN A 126 -5.48 -19.18 -17.43
C ASN A 126 -5.38 -19.70 -15.98
N GLY A 127 -5.62 -18.85 -14.98
CA GLY A 127 -5.49 -19.25 -13.57
C GLY A 127 -4.05 -19.31 -13.07
N LYS A 128 -3.09 -18.78 -13.84
CA LYS A 128 -1.66 -18.78 -13.50
C LYS A 128 -1.25 -17.46 -12.87
N ARG A 129 -0.26 -17.54 -11.98
CA ARG A 129 0.22 -16.39 -11.21
C ARG A 129 0.99 -15.44 -12.12
N LEU A 130 0.63 -14.16 -12.07
CA LEU A 130 1.39 -13.08 -12.70
C LEU A 130 2.83 -13.02 -12.17
N ASN A 131 3.72 -12.42 -12.97
CA ASN A 131 5.12 -12.27 -12.61
C ASN A 131 5.28 -11.39 -11.35
N ARG A 132 5.79 -11.98 -10.26
CA ARG A 132 6.08 -11.32 -8.99
C ARG A 132 7.57 -11.15 -8.70
N ASP A 133 8.43 -11.43 -9.68
CA ASP A 133 9.87 -11.31 -9.49
C ASP A 133 10.23 -9.87 -9.17
N PHE A 134 11.02 -9.70 -8.13
CA PHE A 134 11.46 -8.39 -7.65
C PHE A 134 10.30 -7.39 -7.44
N LEU A 135 9.08 -7.85 -7.13
CA LEU A 135 7.87 -7.01 -7.04
C LEU A 135 8.08 -5.75 -6.18
N TYR A 136 8.67 -5.91 -4.99
CA TYR A 136 8.95 -4.80 -4.08
C TYR A 136 10.01 -3.84 -4.62
N ARG A 137 11.03 -4.34 -5.33
CA ARG A 137 12.06 -3.47 -5.95
C ARG A 137 11.49 -2.70 -7.14
N ARG A 138 10.66 -3.36 -7.97
CA ARG A 138 9.93 -2.71 -9.07
C ARG A 138 9.00 -1.63 -8.52
N SER A 139 8.24 -1.95 -7.48
CA SER A 139 7.38 -1.01 -6.76
C SER A 139 8.15 0.22 -6.27
N ASP A 140 9.31 0.06 -5.61
CA ASP A 140 10.09 1.22 -5.15
C ASP A 140 10.64 2.06 -6.31
N ARG A 141 11.05 1.43 -7.42
CA ARG A 141 11.48 2.17 -8.62
C ARG A 141 10.33 2.99 -9.20
N ILE A 142 9.17 2.37 -9.40
CA ILE A 142 7.96 3.02 -9.93
C ILE A 142 7.53 4.17 -9.01
N ARG A 143 7.52 3.94 -7.70
CA ARG A 143 7.23 4.97 -6.69
C ARG A 143 8.11 6.20 -6.87
N ARG A 144 9.43 6.04 -7.07
CA ARG A 144 10.36 7.16 -7.29
C ARG A 144 10.10 7.89 -8.61
N GLU A 145 9.79 7.15 -9.67
CA GLU A 145 9.43 7.73 -10.97
C GLU A 145 8.15 8.58 -10.84
N LEU A 146 7.14 8.09 -10.12
CA LEU A 146 5.90 8.83 -9.86
C LEU A 146 6.13 10.05 -8.96
N GLU A 147 6.96 9.93 -7.92
CA GLU A 147 7.36 11.09 -7.09
C GLU A 147 7.94 12.20 -7.96
N GLN A 148 8.83 11.86 -8.89
CA GLN A 148 9.43 12.85 -9.80
C GLN A 148 8.40 13.42 -10.79
N LYS A 149 7.60 12.56 -11.44
CA LYS A 149 6.64 12.97 -12.47
C LYS A 149 5.56 13.91 -11.93
N TYR A 150 5.06 13.65 -10.73
CA TYR A 150 3.98 14.40 -10.09
C TYR A 150 4.48 15.48 -9.12
N GLY A 151 5.80 15.71 -9.05
CA GLY A 151 6.36 16.72 -8.13
C GLY A 151 6.11 16.42 -6.65
N LEU A 152 5.96 15.14 -6.29
CA LEU A 152 5.72 14.75 -4.90
C LEU A 152 6.98 14.87 -4.07
N HIS A 153 6.82 15.03 -2.76
CA HIS A 153 7.93 15.04 -1.82
C HIS A 153 8.78 13.78 -2.01
N PRO A 154 10.05 13.89 -2.44
CA PRO A 154 10.85 12.72 -2.72
C PRO A 154 11.14 11.96 -1.42
N ALA A 155 11.45 10.67 -1.56
CA ALA A 155 12.18 10.00 -0.51
C ALA A 155 13.53 10.69 -0.33
N GLU A 156 13.71 11.44 0.76
CA GLU A 156 15.05 11.81 1.20
C GLU A 156 15.91 10.56 1.18
N ARG A 157 17.00 10.59 0.41
CA ARG A 157 18.12 9.71 0.69
C ARG A 157 18.53 10.10 2.10
N LYS A 158 18.00 9.39 3.10
CA LYS A 158 18.73 9.25 4.35
C LYS A 158 20.05 8.63 3.93
N ASN A 159 21.05 9.48 3.72
CA ASN A 159 22.38 9.15 4.20
C ASN A 159 22.11 8.53 5.56
N GLN A 160 22.48 7.27 5.74
CA GLN A 160 22.53 6.65 7.06
C GLN A 160 23.62 7.38 7.86
N ARG A 161 23.49 8.70 8.04
CA ARG A 161 24.11 9.36 9.16
C ARG A 161 23.37 8.78 10.35
N LEU A 162 24.14 8.02 11.13
CA LEU A 162 23.80 7.46 12.43
C LEU A 162 23.55 8.55 13.47
N ASP A 163 23.06 9.72 13.06
CA ASP A 163 22.75 10.86 13.91
C ASP A 163 21.32 10.72 14.42
N ASN A 164 21.00 9.55 14.98
CA ASN A 164 19.83 9.40 15.85
C ASN A 164 20.38 9.27 17.27
N PRO A 165 20.67 10.39 17.96
CA PRO A 165 21.19 10.32 19.32
C PRO A 165 20.20 9.58 20.22
N LEU A 166 20.72 8.74 21.11
CA LEU A 166 19.91 8.03 22.09
C LEU A 166 19.17 9.07 22.96
N ARG A 167 17.84 9.01 22.95
CA ARG A 167 16.98 9.85 23.79
C ARG A 167 16.29 8.97 24.83
N LYS A 168 16.22 9.47 26.06
CA LYS A 168 15.48 8.82 27.14
C LYS A 168 13.98 8.86 26.82
N VAL A 169 13.29 7.73 27.03
CA VAL A 169 11.83 7.65 26.88
C VAL A 169 11.19 8.41 28.04
N ALA A 170 10.31 9.37 27.72
CA ALA A 170 9.52 10.14 28.66
C ALA A 170 8.05 9.72 28.54
N ALA A 171 7.59 8.87 29.47
CA ALA A 171 6.22 8.36 29.49
C ALA A 171 5.16 9.47 29.59
N SER A 172 5.51 10.60 30.22
CA SER A 172 4.63 11.76 30.39
C SER A 172 4.49 12.65 29.14
N ALA A 173 5.33 12.47 28.11
CA ALA A 173 5.35 13.32 26.92
C ALA A 173 4.46 12.82 25.76
N GLY A 174 3.71 11.72 25.95
CA GLY A 174 2.85 11.13 24.91
C GLY A 174 3.61 10.36 23.83
N ASP A 175 2.89 9.60 23.00
CA ASP A 175 3.43 8.77 21.90
C ASP A 175 4.62 7.86 22.31
N VAL A 176 4.49 7.19 23.47
CA VAL A 176 5.52 6.31 24.06
C VAL A 176 5.96 5.23 23.07
N LYS A 177 5.04 4.70 22.25
CA LYS A 177 5.35 3.68 21.25
C LYS A 177 6.37 4.18 20.22
N LYS A 178 6.21 5.41 19.72
CA LYS A 178 7.17 6.03 18.80
C LYS A 178 8.49 6.33 19.51
N GLN A 179 8.45 6.79 20.76
CA GLN A 179 9.66 7.05 21.54
C GLN A 179 10.51 5.79 21.73
N VAL A 180 9.92 4.70 22.22
CA VAL A 180 10.57 3.39 22.37
C VAL A 180 11.10 2.90 21.02
N GLY A 181 10.28 2.97 19.98
CA GLY A 181 10.66 2.56 18.62
C GLY A 181 11.87 3.34 18.08
N ASN A 182 12.02 4.61 18.42
CA ASN A 182 13.18 5.42 18.03
C ASN A 182 14.45 5.04 18.79
N THR A 183 14.35 4.77 20.10
CA THR A 183 15.48 4.34 20.93
C THR A 183 16.02 2.98 20.48
N VAL A 184 15.14 2.01 20.24
CA VAL A 184 15.53 0.67 19.74
C VAL A 184 16.21 0.76 18.38
N LYS A 185 15.69 1.60 17.46
CA LYS A 185 16.31 1.82 16.15
C LYS A 185 17.70 2.45 16.24
N ALA A 186 17.91 3.38 17.17
CA ALA A 186 19.22 3.98 17.41
C ALA A 186 20.22 2.96 17.95
N LEU A 187 19.81 2.15 18.96
CA LEU A 187 20.62 1.06 19.49
C LEU A 187 21.01 0.06 18.41
N ASN A 188 20.06 -0.40 17.60
CA ASN A 188 20.31 -1.37 16.54
C ASN A 188 21.25 -0.84 15.44
N GLY A 189 21.33 0.48 15.24
CA GLY A 189 22.25 1.10 14.28
C GLY A 189 23.66 1.34 14.81
N GLN A 190 23.81 1.52 16.13
CA GLN A 190 25.08 1.91 16.77
C GLN A 190 25.75 0.75 17.51
N TYR A 191 24.99 -0.20 18.03
CA TYR A 191 25.51 -1.31 18.81
C TYR A 191 26.06 -2.41 17.88
N ARG A 192 27.31 -2.80 18.10
CA ARG A 192 27.96 -3.90 17.38
C ARG A 192 27.94 -5.14 18.26
N PHE A 193 27.21 -6.15 17.81
CA PHE A 193 27.15 -7.46 18.44
C PHE A 193 28.32 -8.32 17.99
N GLN A 194 28.89 -9.10 18.89
CA GLN A 194 29.91 -10.09 18.55
C GLN A 194 29.29 -11.44 18.16
N THR A 195 28.09 -11.73 18.67
CA THR A 195 27.39 -13.00 18.41
C THR A 195 25.89 -12.82 18.23
N MET A 196 25.25 -13.80 17.60
CA MET A 196 23.80 -13.79 17.42
C MET A 196 23.02 -14.10 18.71
N GLY A 197 23.68 -14.67 19.71
CA GLY A 197 23.11 -14.85 21.06
C GLY A 197 22.99 -13.52 21.81
N GLU A 198 23.99 -12.65 21.68
CA GLU A 198 23.99 -11.30 22.25
C GLU A 198 22.86 -10.44 21.66
N TYR A 199 22.62 -10.55 20.36
CA TYR A 199 21.52 -9.84 19.70
C TYR A 199 20.13 -10.25 20.22
N ARG A 200 19.93 -11.55 20.50
CA ARG A 200 18.63 -12.11 20.91
C ARG A 200 18.27 -11.81 22.37
N ALA A 201 19.21 -11.32 23.17
CA ALA A 201 18.99 -10.96 24.57
C ALA A 201 18.49 -9.50 24.75
N LEU A 202 18.45 -8.71 23.68
CA LEU A 202 17.82 -7.38 23.62
C LEU A 202 16.35 -7.46 23.21
#